data_AF-A0A8S3EKW5-F1
#
_entry.id   AF-A0A8S3EKW5-F1
#
_cell.length_a   1.000
_cell.length_b   1.000
_cell.length_c   1.000
_cell.angle_alpha   90.00
_cell.angle_beta   90.00
_cell.angle_gamma   90.00
#
_symmetry.space_group_name_H-M   'P 1'
#
loop_
_entity.id
_entity.type
_entity.pdbx_description
1 polymer ?
#
loop_
_entity_poly.entity_id
_entity_poly.type
_entity_poly.pdbx_seq_one_letter_code
_entity_poly.pdbx_strand_id
1 'polypeptide(L)'
;MVARLLKNPTDDSVVLAIELMKECEQKLSQVYPRTLDSFFSKLGILLHQSSLDKPTLCMIQILFVVRAGYFNAYPPIPSGLDLVDEDDQFTHIIELDNPCEPILMLDVFQYDKQFEENEEKYRKIRRIILDETSDNDEEDDRMENENQQSLIDQMKKMEVCQIIIDSCAQRRRYEPFLDLLSERLCLLKSEYVECFEKAFHDQCDVAQH
;
A
#
# COMPACT_ATOMS: atom_id res chain seq x y z
N MET A 1 2.08 19.81 -1.00
CA MET A 1 3.12 19.00 -1.69
C MET A 1 3.18 19.36 -3.16
N VAL A 2 2.08 19.16 -3.89
CA VAL A 2 1.94 19.48 -5.32
C VAL A 2 2.37 20.91 -5.67
N ALA A 3 1.98 21.90 -4.87
CA ALA A 3 2.40 23.30 -5.09
C ALA A 3 3.92 23.51 -5.01
N ARG A 4 4.64 22.71 -4.21
CA ARG A 4 6.10 22.76 -4.09
C ARG A 4 6.77 22.10 -5.30
N LEU A 5 6.21 20.98 -5.77
CA LEU A 5 6.67 20.28 -6.99
C LEU A 5 6.55 21.20 -8.22
N LEU A 6 5.44 21.91 -8.36
CA LEU A 6 5.20 22.79 -9.51
C LEU A 6 5.82 24.20 -9.40
N LYS A 7 6.57 24.50 -8.33
CA LYS A 7 7.23 25.82 -8.19
C LYS A 7 8.36 26.00 -9.21
N ASN A 8 9.16 24.95 -9.41
CA ASN A 8 10.23 24.88 -10.40
C ASN A 8 10.04 23.57 -11.20
N PRO A 9 9.22 23.58 -12.27
CA PRO A 9 8.81 22.37 -12.95
C PRO A 9 9.96 21.76 -13.76
N THR A 10 10.42 20.59 -13.31
CA THR A 10 11.22 19.62 -14.09
C THR A 10 10.34 18.46 -14.56
N ASP A 11 10.77 17.70 -15.56
CA ASP A 11 10.04 16.53 -16.06
C ASP A 11 9.64 15.57 -14.92
N ASP A 12 10.58 15.19 -14.05
CA ASP A 12 10.31 14.31 -12.91
C ASP A 12 9.33 14.92 -11.91
N SER A 13 9.48 16.21 -11.59
CA SER A 13 8.59 16.87 -10.63
C SER A 13 7.15 16.96 -11.13
N VAL A 14 6.98 17.12 -12.45
CA VAL A 14 5.67 17.19 -13.10
C VAL A 14 5.06 15.80 -13.15
N VAL A 15 5.83 14.77 -13.50
CA VAL A 15 5.36 13.38 -13.47
C VAL A 15 4.91 12.98 -12.06
N LEU A 16 5.71 13.26 -11.03
CA LEU A 16 5.34 13.00 -9.64
C LEU A 16 4.09 13.77 -9.20
N ALA A 17 3.96 15.03 -9.62
CA ALA A 17 2.77 15.82 -9.33
C ALA A 17 1.52 15.26 -10.01
N ILE A 18 1.64 14.79 -11.25
CA ILE A 18 0.54 14.15 -11.99
C ILE A 18 0.14 12.85 -11.31
N GLU A 19 1.11 12.00 -10.95
CA GLU A 19 0.85 10.70 -10.34
C GLU A 19 0.18 10.85 -8.97
N LEU A 20 0.69 11.75 -8.13
CA LEU A 20 0.04 12.08 -6.87
C LEU A 20 -1.39 12.58 -7.07
N MET A 21 -1.62 13.42 -8.08
CA MET A 21 -2.94 13.96 -8.35
C MET A 21 -3.91 12.89 -8.83
N LYS A 22 -3.51 11.91 -9.64
CA LYS A 22 -4.41 10.82 -10.07
C LYS A 22 -5.04 10.08 -8.88
N GLU A 23 -4.26 9.82 -7.84
CA GLU A 23 -4.71 9.08 -6.66
C GLU A 23 -5.62 9.91 -5.72
N CYS A 24 -5.45 11.22 -5.65
CA CYS A 24 -6.17 12.07 -4.68
C CYS A 24 -7.18 13.05 -5.29
N GLU A 25 -7.26 13.17 -6.63
CA GLU A 25 -8.10 14.15 -7.32
C GLU A 25 -9.55 14.05 -6.90
N GLN A 26 -10.11 12.83 -6.85
CA GLN A 26 -11.54 12.66 -6.62
C GLN A 26 -11.94 13.11 -5.21
N LYS A 27 -11.12 12.82 -4.18
CA LYS A 27 -11.34 13.34 -2.82
C LYS A 27 -11.09 14.85 -2.75
N LEU A 28 -10.04 15.35 -3.41
CA LEU A 28 -9.74 16.79 -3.45
C LEU A 28 -10.82 17.59 -4.18
N SER A 29 -11.49 17.01 -5.17
CA SER A 29 -12.60 17.63 -5.89
C SER A 29 -13.82 17.83 -4.96
N GLN A 30 -14.06 16.89 -4.04
CA GLN A 30 -15.12 16.98 -3.04
C GLN A 30 -14.82 17.99 -1.94
N VAL A 31 -13.57 18.04 -1.45
CA VAL A 31 -13.20 18.85 -0.27
C VAL A 31 -12.65 20.24 -0.66
N TYR A 32 -11.86 20.33 -1.74
CA TYR A 32 -11.12 21.54 -2.14
C TYR A 32 -11.12 21.79 -3.67
N PRO A 33 -12.30 21.98 -4.31
CA PRO A 33 -12.41 22.13 -5.77
C PRO A 33 -11.61 23.32 -6.33
N ARG A 34 -11.53 24.44 -5.59
CA ARG A 34 -10.80 25.64 -6.03
C ARG A 34 -9.29 25.42 -6.14
N THR A 35 -8.73 24.63 -5.22
CA THR A 35 -7.31 24.28 -5.22
C THR A 35 -6.98 23.43 -6.44
N LEU A 36 -7.89 22.53 -6.78
CA LEU A 36 -7.80 21.67 -7.93
C LEU A 36 -7.81 22.46 -9.25
N ASP A 37 -8.73 23.41 -9.40
CA ASP A 37 -8.79 24.26 -10.59
C ASP A 37 -7.52 25.11 -10.77
N SER A 38 -6.95 25.60 -9.66
CA SER A 38 -5.66 26.30 -9.69
C SER A 38 -4.52 25.40 -10.17
N PHE A 39 -4.52 24.13 -9.75
CA PHE A 39 -3.55 23.14 -10.20
C PHE A 39 -3.67 22.86 -11.71
N PHE A 40 -4.87 22.58 -12.20
CA PHE A 40 -5.09 22.33 -13.64
C PHE A 40 -4.79 23.55 -14.50
N SER A 41 -5.09 24.75 -14.00
CA SER A 41 -4.71 26.01 -14.68
C SER A 41 -3.19 26.11 -14.84
N LYS A 42 -2.42 25.78 -13.80
CA LYS A 42 -0.94 25.74 -13.87
C LYS A 42 -0.43 24.70 -14.85
N LEU A 43 -0.99 23.48 -14.84
CA LEU A 43 -0.62 22.45 -15.82
C LEU A 43 -0.94 22.87 -17.26
N GLY A 44 -2.06 23.58 -17.47
CA GLY A 44 -2.42 24.13 -18.78
C GLY A 44 -1.41 25.15 -19.29
N ILE A 45 -0.87 25.99 -18.40
CA ILE A 45 0.21 26.93 -18.71
C ILE A 45 1.48 26.17 -19.09
N LEU A 46 1.86 25.14 -18.31
CA LEU A 46 3.04 24.31 -18.59
C LEU A 46 2.93 23.61 -19.94
N LEU A 47 1.76 23.08 -20.30
CA LEU A 47 1.55 22.40 -21.57
C LEU A 47 1.89 23.28 -22.79
N HIS A 48 1.70 24.60 -22.70
CA HIS A 48 1.91 25.53 -23.82
C HIS A 48 3.21 26.34 -23.74
N GLN A 49 3.71 26.62 -22.54
CA GLN A 49 4.77 27.61 -22.31
C GLN A 49 6.09 27.01 -21.80
N SER A 50 6.15 25.71 -21.53
CA SER A 50 7.33 25.06 -20.95
C SER A 50 8.16 24.30 -21.98
N SER A 51 9.47 24.16 -21.71
CA SER A 51 10.40 23.34 -22.47
C SER A 51 10.49 21.91 -21.91
N LEU A 52 9.35 21.32 -21.53
CA LEU A 52 9.29 19.95 -21.02
C LEU A 52 9.42 18.94 -22.15
N ASP A 53 9.88 17.74 -21.80
CA ASP A 53 10.03 16.66 -22.77
C ASP A 53 8.66 16.16 -23.27
N LYS A 54 8.63 15.66 -24.51
CA LYS A 54 7.41 15.13 -25.15
C LYS A 54 6.66 14.09 -24.29
N PRO A 55 7.33 13.14 -23.58
CA PRO A 55 6.65 12.20 -22.71
C PRO A 55 5.92 12.90 -21.54
N THR A 56 6.54 13.91 -20.94
CA THR A 56 5.94 14.70 -19.85
C THR A 56 4.70 15.46 -20.33
N LEU A 57 4.77 16.07 -21.52
CA LEU A 57 3.61 16.74 -22.13
C LEU A 57 2.47 15.75 -22.42
N CYS A 58 2.80 14.54 -22.86
CA CYS A 58 1.81 13.47 -23.06
C CYS A 58 1.13 13.08 -21.73
N MET A 59 1.89 12.94 -20.64
CA MET A 59 1.32 12.67 -19.32
C MET A 59 0.35 13.77 -18.85
N ILE A 60 0.67 15.04 -19.11
CA ILE A 60 -0.25 16.16 -18.81
C ILE A 60 -1.54 16.00 -19.63
N GLN A 61 -1.45 15.69 -20.93
CA GLN A 61 -2.62 15.48 -21.79
C GLN A 61 -3.48 14.32 -21.31
N ILE A 62 -2.86 13.18 -20.96
CA ILE A 62 -3.55 12.03 -20.39
C ILE A 62 -4.32 12.45 -19.13
N LEU A 63 -3.71 13.23 -18.25
CA LEU A 63 -4.39 13.70 -17.04
C LEU A 63 -5.63 14.56 -17.34
N PHE A 64 -5.60 15.41 -18.37
CA PHE A 64 -6.80 16.15 -18.82
C PHE A 64 -7.89 15.23 -19.38
N VAL A 65 -7.53 14.14 -20.06
CA VAL A 65 -8.47 13.12 -20.52
C VAL A 65 -9.11 12.40 -19.34
N VAL A 66 -8.32 12.01 -18.33
CA VAL A 66 -8.84 11.38 -17.11
C VAL A 66 -9.81 12.33 -16.39
N ARG A 67 -9.52 13.64 -16.37
CA ARG A 67 -10.44 14.67 -15.84
C ARG A 67 -11.76 14.75 -16.59
N ALA A 68 -11.74 14.65 -17.91
CA ALA A 68 -12.98 14.61 -18.69
C ALA A 68 -13.81 13.34 -18.39
N GLY A 69 -13.16 12.23 -18.03
CA GLY A 69 -13.80 11.00 -17.58
C GLY A 69 -14.23 10.99 -16.11
N TYR A 70 -14.23 12.13 -15.42
CA TYR A 70 -14.57 12.26 -13.99
C TYR A 70 -13.82 11.31 -13.05
N PHE A 71 -12.63 10.84 -13.46
CA PHE A 71 -11.77 9.96 -12.65
C PHE A 71 -12.44 8.67 -12.17
N ASN A 72 -13.42 8.13 -12.91
CA ASN A 72 -14.08 6.86 -12.57
C ASN A 72 -13.12 5.67 -12.38
N ALA A 73 -11.90 5.77 -12.93
CA ALA A 73 -10.85 4.76 -12.76
C ALA A 73 -10.12 4.83 -11.39
N TYR A 74 -10.25 5.92 -10.64
CA TYR A 74 -9.51 6.19 -9.39
C TYR A 74 -10.47 6.60 -8.26
N PRO A 75 -11.29 5.67 -7.74
CA PRO A 75 -12.21 5.95 -6.64
C PRO A 75 -11.46 6.44 -5.38
N PRO A 76 -12.02 7.34 -4.55
CA PRO A 76 -11.34 7.88 -3.37
C PRO A 76 -11.04 6.80 -2.32
N ILE A 77 -11.93 5.80 -2.23
CA ILE A 77 -11.80 4.63 -1.37
C ILE A 77 -12.14 3.42 -2.25
N PRO A 78 -11.23 2.46 -2.41
CA PRO A 78 -11.51 1.23 -3.14
C PRO A 78 -12.67 0.43 -2.53
N SER A 79 -13.36 -0.36 -3.34
CA SER A 79 -14.48 -1.19 -2.88
C SER A 79 -14.03 -2.15 -1.77
N GLY A 80 -14.77 -2.16 -0.65
CA GLY A 80 -14.46 -3.02 0.50
C GLY A 80 -13.45 -2.44 1.50
N LEU A 81 -12.93 -1.23 1.25
CA LEU A 81 -12.03 -0.52 2.19
C LEU A 81 -12.73 0.61 2.96
N ASP A 82 -14.02 0.84 2.71
CA ASP A 82 -14.83 1.81 3.44
C ASP A 82 -15.39 1.16 4.72
N LEU A 83 -14.56 1.10 5.76
CA LEU A 83 -14.80 0.33 6.99
C LEU A 83 -15.08 1.19 8.23
N VAL A 84 -14.89 2.51 8.12
CA VAL A 84 -14.96 3.43 9.27
C VAL A 84 -15.97 4.52 8.94
N ASP A 85 -16.98 4.64 9.80
CA ASP A 85 -18.02 5.66 9.66
C ASP A 85 -17.43 7.08 9.67
N GLU A 86 -18.01 7.99 8.89
CA GLU A 86 -17.49 9.35 8.71
C GLU A 86 -17.36 10.12 10.04
N ASP A 87 -18.27 9.85 10.99
CA ASP A 87 -18.30 10.51 12.31
C ASP A 87 -17.17 10.02 13.24
N ASP A 88 -16.63 8.83 13.01
CA ASP A 88 -15.55 8.22 13.79
C ASP A 88 -14.15 8.47 13.19
N GLN A 89 -14.08 9.10 12.00
CA GLN A 89 -12.82 9.41 11.34
C GLN A 89 -12.12 10.62 11.98
N PHE A 90 -10.87 10.43 12.42
CA PHE A 90 -10.04 11.51 12.93
C PHE A 90 -9.01 12.00 11.89
N THR A 91 -9.20 13.22 11.38
CA THR A 91 -8.31 13.82 10.36
C THR A 91 -7.17 14.61 11.01
N HIS A 92 -5.94 14.16 10.80
CA HIS A 92 -4.73 14.86 11.25
C HIS A 92 -4.31 15.92 10.23
N ILE A 93 -4.01 17.14 10.71
CA ILE A 93 -3.44 18.21 9.89
C ILE A 93 -1.93 18.16 10.03
N ILE A 94 -1.24 17.75 8.97
CA ILE A 94 0.22 17.65 8.92
C ILE A 94 0.74 18.65 7.87
N GLU A 95 1.66 19.51 8.30
CA GLU A 95 2.31 20.49 7.43
C GLU A 95 3.65 19.94 6.94
N LEU A 96 3.96 20.19 5.66
CA LEU A 96 5.18 19.66 5.04
C LEU A 96 6.47 20.34 5.50
N ASP A 97 6.36 21.57 5.99
CA ASP A 97 7.52 22.35 6.44
C ASP A 97 7.83 22.12 7.92
N ASN A 98 6.94 21.45 8.66
CA ASN A 98 7.14 21.14 10.07
C ASN A 98 7.89 19.80 10.21
N PRO A 99 8.95 19.75 11.03
CA PRO A 99 9.63 18.49 11.28
C PRO A 99 8.69 17.55 12.07
N CYS A 100 8.41 16.39 11.50
CA CYS A 100 7.84 15.28 12.27
C CYS A 100 8.99 14.55 12.94
N GLU A 101 9.04 14.59 14.27
CA GLU A 101 10.01 13.80 15.04
C GLU A 101 9.56 12.34 15.09
N PRO A 102 10.27 11.40 14.43
CA PRO A 102 9.88 10.00 14.48
C PRO A 102 10.21 9.43 15.86
N ILE A 103 9.23 8.74 16.46
CA ILE A 103 9.42 8.07 17.76
C ILE A 103 9.97 6.66 17.51
N LEU A 104 11.18 6.57 16.99
CA LEU A 104 11.85 5.31 16.60
C LEU A 104 12.01 4.31 17.75
N MET A 105 11.98 4.83 18.98
CA MET A 105 12.14 4.03 20.18
C MET A 105 10.99 3.03 20.40
N LEU A 106 9.82 3.26 19.79
CA LEU A 106 8.67 2.37 19.87
C LEU A 106 8.86 1.07 19.08
N ASP A 107 9.74 1.06 18.06
CA ASP A 107 10.03 -0.11 17.23
C ASP A 107 11.04 -1.08 17.89
N VAL A 108 11.62 -0.69 19.02
CA VAL A 108 12.66 -1.45 19.72
C VAL A 108 12.13 -1.97 21.04
N PHE A 109 12.11 -3.30 21.18
CA PHE A 109 11.73 -3.95 22.44
C PHE A 109 12.59 -3.45 23.60
N GLN A 110 11.90 -2.96 24.62
CA GLN A 110 12.51 -2.49 25.85
C GLN A 110 11.76 -3.01 27.05
N TYR A 111 12.52 -3.19 28.12
CA TYR A 111 11.94 -3.53 29.40
C TYR A 111 11.13 -2.35 29.95
N ASP A 112 9.82 -2.54 30.06
CA ASP A 112 8.91 -1.58 30.68
C ASP A 112 8.72 -1.91 32.16
N LYS A 113 9.12 -0.98 33.03
CA LYS A 113 8.93 -1.10 34.48
C LYS A 113 7.47 -1.02 34.89
N GLN A 114 6.62 -0.40 34.08
CA GLN A 114 5.18 -0.23 34.31
C GLN A 114 4.34 -1.16 33.43
N PHE A 115 4.93 -2.23 32.90
CA PHE A 115 4.28 -3.19 32.00
C PHE A 115 2.88 -3.62 32.49
N GLU A 116 2.77 -4.04 33.75
CA GLU A 116 1.50 -4.51 34.32
C GLU A 116 0.40 -3.43 34.30
N GLU A 117 0.74 -2.18 34.64
CA GLU A 117 -0.20 -1.06 34.65
C GLU A 117 -0.61 -0.66 33.22
N ASN A 118 0.35 -0.67 32.29
CA ASN A 118 0.11 -0.33 30.88
C ASN A 118 -0.75 -1.39 30.19
N GLU A 119 -0.47 -2.68 30.43
CA GLU A 119 -1.30 -3.79 29.93
C GLU A 119 -2.75 -3.68 30.42
N GLU A 120 -2.98 -3.29 31.67
CA GLU A 120 -4.34 -3.10 32.19
C GLU A 120 -5.07 -1.94 31.49
N LYS A 121 -4.35 -0.84 31.19
CA LYS A 121 -4.90 0.29 30.42
C LYS A 121 -5.25 -0.13 28.99
N TYR A 122 -4.36 -0.85 28.30
CA TYR A 122 -4.63 -1.36 26.96
C TYR A 122 -5.81 -2.35 26.95
N ARG A 123 -5.93 -3.21 27.96
CA ARG A 123 -7.06 -4.12 28.10
C ARG A 123 -8.39 -3.39 28.23
N LYS A 124 -8.44 -2.31 29.00
CA LYS A 124 -9.64 -1.45 29.13
C LYS A 124 -10.00 -0.80 27.79
N ILE A 125 -9.03 -0.26 27.07
CA ILE A 125 -9.22 0.36 25.75
C ILE A 125 -9.73 -0.67 24.74
N ARG A 126 -9.11 -1.86 24.69
CA ARG A 126 -9.52 -2.95 23.81
C ARG A 126 -10.98 -3.35 24.03
N ARG A 127 -11.40 -3.49 25.29
CA ARG A 127 -12.78 -3.84 25.65
C ARG A 127 -13.79 -2.79 25.17
N ILE A 128 -13.42 -1.50 25.27
CA ILE A 128 -14.26 -0.39 24.80
C ILE A 128 -14.39 -0.41 23.26
N ILE A 129 -13.29 -0.61 22.54
CA ILE A 129 -13.28 -0.58 21.07
C ILE A 129 -14.07 -1.75 20.48
N LEU A 130 -13.95 -2.94 21.07
CA LEU A 130 -14.59 -4.16 20.56
C LEU A 130 -16.00 -4.40 21.14
N ASP A 131 -16.47 -3.50 22.01
CA ASP A 131 -17.74 -3.62 22.74
C ASP A 131 -17.93 -5.01 23.39
N GLU A 132 -16.85 -5.55 23.99
CA GLU A 132 -16.84 -6.83 24.72
C GLU A 132 -17.48 -6.67 26.13
N THR A 133 -18.59 -5.94 26.22
CA THR A 133 -19.39 -5.77 27.45
C THR A 133 -20.35 -6.93 27.72
N SER A 134 -20.48 -7.86 26.78
CA SER A 134 -21.13 -9.14 27.02
C SER A 134 -20.13 -10.06 27.70
N ASP A 135 -20.37 -10.39 28.98
CA ASP A 135 -19.61 -11.38 29.74
C ASP A 135 -19.57 -12.73 29.00
N ASN A 136 -18.58 -12.89 28.12
CA ASN A 136 -18.10 -14.19 27.70
C ASN A 136 -16.76 -14.41 28.40
N ASP A 137 -16.83 -14.67 29.70
CA ASP A 137 -15.92 -15.64 30.34
C ASP A 137 -16.29 -17.06 29.84
N GLU A 138 -16.37 -17.23 28.53
CA GLU A 138 -16.26 -18.54 27.93
C GLU A 138 -14.76 -18.75 27.76
N GLU A 139 -14.23 -19.64 28.59
CA GLU A 139 -12.99 -20.34 28.28
C GLU A 139 -13.03 -20.68 26.79
N ASP A 140 -12.20 -19.98 26.01
CA ASP A 140 -12.06 -20.15 24.56
C ASP A 140 -11.41 -21.52 24.34
N ASP A 141 -12.22 -22.57 24.49
CA ASP A 141 -12.02 -23.88 23.90
C ASP A 141 -12.01 -23.65 22.39
N ARG A 142 -10.85 -23.22 21.88
CA ARG A 142 -10.53 -23.18 20.45
C ARG A 142 -10.41 -24.61 19.94
N MET A 143 -11.54 -25.28 19.83
CA MET A 143 -11.72 -26.34 18.86
C MET A 143 -12.67 -25.82 17.80
N GLU A 144 -12.10 -25.63 16.61
CA GLU A 144 -12.71 -25.42 15.29
C GLU A 144 -12.36 -24.08 14.60
N ASN A 145 -11.08 -23.91 14.22
CA ASN A 145 -10.76 -23.27 12.93
C ASN A 145 -9.32 -23.52 12.40
N GLU A 146 -8.69 -24.63 12.75
CA GLU A 146 -7.33 -24.97 12.26
C GLU A 146 -7.27 -25.15 10.74
N ASN A 147 -8.37 -25.57 10.10
CA ASN A 147 -8.41 -25.81 8.65
C ASN A 147 -8.38 -24.52 7.81
N GLN A 148 -9.05 -23.43 8.23
CA GLN A 148 -9.05 -22.19 7.45
C GLN A 148 -7.70 -21.45 7.56
N GLN A 149 -7.10 -21.44 8.75
CA GLN A 149 -5.80 -20.80 8.95
C GLN A 149 -4.67 -21.55 8.22
N SER A 150 -4.73 -22.89 8.19
CA SER A 150 -3.78 -23.73 7.43
C SER A 150 -3.84 -23.47 5.92
N LEU A 151 -5.05 -23.34 5.37
CA LEU A 151 -5.24 -22.99 3.95
C LEU A 151 -4.69 -21.60 3.61
N ILE A 152 -4.92 -20.60 4.47
CA ILE A 152 -4.39 -19.24 4.28
C ILE A 152 -2.85 -19.25 4.34
N ASP A 153 -2.26 -20.00 5.27
CA ASP A 153 -0.80 -20.15 5.37
C ASP A 153 -0.21 -20.83 4.13
N GLN A 154 -0.88 -21.86 3.60
CA GLN A 154 -0.47 -22.53 2.37
C GLN A 154 -0.56 -21.61 1.14
N MET A 155 -1.62 -20.81 1.02
CA MET A 155 -1.77 -19.83 -0.06
C MET A 155 -0.67 -18.77 -0.03
N LYS A 156 -0.34 -18.24 1.14
CA LYS A 156 0.74 -17.26 1.32
C LYS A 156 2.10 -17.84 0.95
N LYS A 157 2.39 -19.09 1.32
CA LYS A 157 3.65 -19.77 0.94
C LYS A 157 3.78 -19.91 -0.58
N MET A 158 2.69 -20.25 -1.26
CA MET A 158 2.65 -20.36 -2.71
C MET A 158 2.88 -19.01 -3.40
N GLU A 159 2.26 -17.94 -2.89
CA GLU A 159 2.46 -16.57 -3.39
C GLU A 159 3.92 -16.12 -3.24
N VAL A 160 4.56 -16.40 -2.10
CA VAL A 160 5.98 -16.10 -1.89
C VAL A 160 6.87 -16.82 -2.91
N CYS A 161 6.60 -18.09 -3.22
CA CYS A 161 7.34 -18.85 -4.23
C CYS A 161 7.17 -18.23 -5.62
N GLN A 162 5.94 -17.85 -5.98
CA GLN A 162 5.64 -17.22 -7.27
C GLN A 162 6.34 -15.86 -7.42
N ILE A 163 6.31 -15.02 -6.37
CA ILE A 163 7.00 -13.72 -6.37
C ILE A 163 8.50 -13.89 -6.60
N ILE A 164 9.13 -14.89 -5.98
CA ILE A 164 10.55 -15.17 -6.16
C ILE A 164 10.84 -15.58 -7.61
N ILE A 165 10.02 -16.46 -8.19
CA ILE A 165 10.16 -16.92 -9.58
C ILE A 165 9.95 -15.77 -10.58
N ASP A 166 8.89 -14.98 -10.40
CA ASP A 166 8.59 -13.83 -11.25
C ASP A 166 9.70 -12.78 -11.18
N SER A 167 10.23 -12.56 -9.97
CA SER A 167 11.38 -11.67 -9.75
C SER A 167 12.64 -12.19 -10.47
N CYS A 168 12.87 -13.51 -10.50
CA CYS A 168 13.94 -14.12 -11.31
C CYS A 168 13.71 -13.89 -12.80
N ALA A 169 12.48 -14.07 -13.29
CA ALA A 169 12.13 -13.95 -14.70
C ALA A 169 12.21 -12.51 -15.23
N GLN A 170 11.89 -11.51 -14.41
CA GLN A 170 11.89 -10.09 -14.81
C GLN A 170 13.30 -9.48 -14.86
N ARG A 171 14.31 -10.13 -14.25
CA ARG A 171 15.67 -9.58 -14.19
C ARG A 171 16.44 -9.87 -15.47
N ARG A 172 17.08 -8.84 -16.02
CA ARG A 172 17.91 -8.92 -17.26
C ARG A 172 19.14 -9.83 -17.14
N ARG A 173 19.58 -10.15 -15.93
CA ARG A 173 20.72 -11.03 -15.66
C ARG A 173 20.39 -11.91 -14.46
N TYR A 174 20.83 -13.15 -14.55
CA TYR A 174 20.73 -14.11 -13.46
C TYR A 174 21.52 -13.62 -12.23
N GLU A 175 20.85 -13.59 -11.08
CA GLU A 175 21.45 -13.30 -9.78
C GLU A 175 21.34 -14.52 -8.87
N PRO A 176 22.46 -15.13 -8.44
CA PRO A 176 22.46 -16.33 -7.59
C PRO A 176 21.71 -16.16 -6.26
N PHE A 177 21.52 -14.92 -5.80
CA PHE A 177 20.90 -14.62 -4.52
C PHE A 177 19.48 -15.19 -4.38
N LEU A 178 18.66 -15.12 -5.44
CA LEU A 178 17.27 -15.60 -5.39
C LEU A 178 17.20 -17.13 -5.34
N ASP A 179 18.16 -17.82 -5.95
CA ASP A 179 18.27 -19.28 -5.89
C ASP A 179 18.76 -19.75 -4.51
N LEU A 180 19.71 -19.05 -3.90
CA LEU A 180 20.11 -19.33 -2.51
C LEU A 180 18.96 -19.05 -1.53
N LEU A 181 18.10 -18.07 -1.82
CA LEU A 181 16.93 -17.78 -1.02
C LEU A 181 15.88 -18.89 -1.14
N SER A 182 15.58 -19.36 -2.36
CA SER A 182 14.66 -20.48 -2.57
C SER A 182 15.18 -21.78 -1.95
N GLU A 183 16.48 -22.07 -2.09
CA GLU A 183 17.12 -23.21 -1.43
C GLU A 183 16.97 -23.15 0.10
N ARG A 184 17.21 -21.98 0.70
CA ARG A 184 17.04 -21.79 2.15
C ARG A 184 15.60 -21.98 2.60
N LEU A 185 14.61 -21.53 1.83
CA LEU A 185 13.20 -21.74 2.14
C LEU A 185 12.83 -23.23 2.11
N CYS A 186 13.29 -23.94 1.07
CA CYS A 186 13.12 -25.39 0.94
C CYS A 186 13.77 -26.19 2.07
N LEU A 187 14.96 -25.75 2.54
CA LEU A 187 15.65 -26.36 3.68
C LEU A 187 14.99 -26.04 5.02
N LEU A 188 14.30 -24.90 5.13
CA LEU A 188 13.66 -24.47 6.36
C LEU A 188 12.36 -25.23 6.63
N LYS A 189 11.51 -25.40 5.60
CA LYS A 189 10.29 -26.21 5.68
C LYS A 189 10.06 -26.95 4.35
N SER A 190 9.77 -28.25 4.44
CA SER A 190 9.53 -29.11 3.26
C SER A 190 8.32 -28.66 2.42
N GLU A 191 7.38 -27.94 3.03
CA GLU A 191 6.20 -27.36 2.36
C GLU A 191 6.56 -26.41 1.20
N TYR A 192 7.72 -25.74 1.27
CA TYR A 192 8.19 -24.88 0.19
C TYR A 192 8.65 -25.67 -1.03
N VAL A 193 9.14 -26.91 -0.84
CA VAL A 193 9.54 -27.78 -1.96
C VAL A 193 8.34 -28.04 -2.87
N GLU A 194 7.21 -28.45 -2.28
CA GLU A 194 5.97 -28.70 -3.02
C GLU A 194 5.44 -27.43 -3.70
N CYS A 195 5.55 -26.27 -3.05
CA CYS A 195 5.13 -24.99 -3.62
C CYS A 195 6.00 -24.59 -4.83
N PHE A 196 7.31 -24.76 -4.75
CA PHE A 196 8.24 -24.48 -5.86
C PHE A 196 8.10 -25.49 -7.00
N GLU A 197 7.86 -26.77 -6.72
CA GLU A 197 7.60 -27.79 -7.74
C GLU A 197 6.32 -27.48 -8.52
N LYS A 198 5.26 -27.08 -7.82
CA LYS A 198 3.99 -26.69 -8.46
C LYS A 198 4.15 -25.44 -9.31
N ALA A 199 4.79 -24.39 -8.78
CA ALA A 199 5.04 -23.16 -9.53
C ALA A 199 5.94 -23.40 -10.75
N PHE A 200 6.89 -24.33 -10.66
CA PHE A 200 7.72 -24.74 -11.80
C PHE A 200 6.91 -25.45 -12.88
N HIS A 201 5.99 -26.34 -12.51
CA HIS A 201 5.09 -27.02 -13.46
C HIS A 201 4.21 -26.01 -14.19
N ASP A 202 3.56 -25.10 -13.43
CA ASP A 202 2.69 -24.07 -13.98
C ASP A 202 3.45 -23.15 -14.97
N GLN A 203 4.70 -22.77 -14.64
CA GLN A 203 5.53 -21.95 -15.52
C GLN A 203 6.00 -22.69 -16.78
N CYS A 204 6.30 -23.99 -16.67
CA CYS A 204 6.69 -24.81 -17.82
C CYS A 204 5.54 -25.00 -18.81
N ASP A 205 4.32 -25.19 -18.31
CA ASP A 205 3.13 -25.31 -19.14
C ASP A 205 2.85 -24.01 -19.92
N VAL A 206 3.03 -22.84 -19.27
CA VAL A 206 2.89 -21.53 -19.92
C VAL A 206 3.97 -21.28 -20.98
N ALA A 207 5.20 -21.73 -20.75
CA ALA A 207 6.31 -21.53 -21.69
C ALA A 207 6.25 -22.44 -22.95
N GLN A 208 5.39 -23.47 -22.94
CA GLN A 208 5.18 -24.37 -24.09
C GLN A 208 4.11 -23.89 -25.09
N HIS A 209 3.47 -22.75 -24.81
CA HIS A 209 2.51 -22.07 -25.69
C HIS A 209 3.01 -20.70 -26.13
#